data_AF-A0A443S0V9-F1
#
_entry.id   AF-A0A443S0V9-F1
#
_cell.length_a   1.000
_cell.length_b   1.000
_cell.length_c   1.000
_cell.angle_alpha   90.00
_cell.angle_beta   90.00
_cell.angle_gamma   90.00
#
_symmetry.space_group_name_H-M   'P 1'
#
loop_
_entity.id
_entity.type
_entity.pdbx_description
1 polymer ?
#
loop_
_entity_poly.entity_id
_entity_poly.type
_entity_poly.pdbx_seq_one_letter_code
_entity_poly.pdbx_strand_id
1 'polypeptide(L)'
;MQITLHQLLRADFSNYGSVVDIIAPGVDCYSADFQGGYLTISGTSMSTPLVAGWAAILRSANPKYTNVQLRQKIIEYSVNGTMKNVPSNTVNRFINVRCPIPPTAFGNEEGSD
;
A
#
# COMPACT_ATOMS: atom_id res chain seq x y z
N MET A 1 -0.27 25.90 14.15
CA MET A 1 -0.91 24.60 13.83
C MET A 1 -0.11 23.99 12.69
N GLN A 2 0.94 23.23 13.03
CA GLN A 2 1.83 22.61 12.03
C GLN A 2 1.06 21.52 11.32
N ILE A 3 0.96 21.65 10.00
CA ILE A 3 0.63 20.54 9.12
C ILE A 3 1.83 19.60 9.26
N THR A 4 1.70 18.56 10.09
CA THR A 4 2.71 17.52 10.21
C THR A 4 2.85 16.91 8.82
N LEU A 5 3.95 17.22 8.13
CA LEU A 5 4.45 16.36 7.08
C LEU A 5 4.33 14.94 7.64
N HIS A 6 3.53 14.08 7.00
CA HIS A 6 3.64 12.64 7.22
C HIS A 6 5.08 12.31 6.89
N GLN A 7 5.95 12.38 7.89
CA GLN A 7 7.35 12.16 7.69
C GLN A 7 7.40 10.71 7.26
N LEU A 8 7.92 10.46 6.06
CA LEU A 8 8.17 9.14 5.53
C LEU A 8 9.26 8.53 6.43
N LEU A 9 8.88 8.15 7.64
CA LEU A 9 9.71 7.64 8.72
C LEU A 9 9.13 6.28 9.06
N ARG A 10 10.00 5.29 9.19
CA ARG A 10 9.59 4.00 9.76
C ARG A 10 9.07 4.26 11.18
N ALA A 11 7.89 3.75 11.50
CA ALA A 11 7.36 3.79 12.85
C ALA A 11 8.27 3.02 13.82
N ASP A 12 8.49 3.53 15.02
CA ASP A 12 9.44 2.93 15.97
C ASP A 12 9.10 1.47 16.29
N PHE A 13 7.81 1.15 16.38
CA PHE A 13 7.28 -0.20 16.64
C PHE A 13 7.38 -1.17 15.45
N SER A 14 7.63 -0.69 14.22
CA SER A 14 7.60 -1.56 13.02
C SER A 14 8.79 -2.49 12.99
N ASN A 15 8.58 -3.79 12.77
CA ASN A 15 9.70 -4.70 12.49
C ASN A 15 10.43 -4.31 11.18
N TYR A 16 11.66 -4.79 11.06
CA TYR A 16 12.60 -4.50 9.97
C TYR A 16 13.44 -5.75 9.66
N GLY A 17 14.10 -5.77 8.50
CA GLY A 17 14.95 -6.85 8.04
C GLY A 17 14.67 -7.26 6.60
N SER A 18 15.45 -8.23 6.11
CA SER A 18 15.40 -8.70 4.71
C SER A 18 14.10 -9.42 4.35
N VAL A 19 13.31 -9.80 5.36
CA VAL A 19 11.99 -10.42 5.21
C VAL A 19 10.89 -9.40 4.86
N VAL A 20 11.15 -8.11 5.00
CA VAL A 20 10.19 -7.06 4.65
C VAL A 20 10.23 -6.83 3.14
N ASP A 21 9.08 -6.94 2.49
CA ASP A 21 8.95 -6.75 1.04
C ASP A 21 8.58 -5.31 0.64
N ILE A 22 7.72 -4.68 1.44
CA ILE A 22 7.16 -3.35 1.18
C ILE A 22 6.77 -2.66 2.50
N ILE A 23 6.84 -1.33 2.49
CA ILE A 23 6.46 -0.44 3.59
C ILE A 23 5.19 0.31 3.17
N ALA A 24 4.24 0.42 4.07
CA ALA A 24 2.98 1.12 3.85
C ALA A 24 2.60 1.99 5.06
N PRO A 25 1.67 2.94 4.92
CA PRO A 25 1.15 3.71 6.04
C PRO A 25 0.61 2.80 7.14
N GLY A 26 0.95 3.10 8.39
CA GLY A 26 0.53 2.32 9.56
C GLY A 26 0.52 3.14 10.84
N VAL A 27 0.67 4.46 10.75
CA VAL A 27 0.62 5.39 11.89
C VAL A 27 -0.58 6.29 11.68
N ASP A 28 -1.33 6.52 12.75
CA ASP A 28 -2.54 7.35 12.79
C ASP A 28 -3.55 6.98 11.69
N CYS A 29 -3.77 5.67 11.50
CA CYS A 29 -4.72 5.16 10.52
C CYS A 29 -6.14 5.24 11.08
N TYR A 30 -6.97 6.06 10.46
CA TYR A 30 -8.39 6.17 10.74
C TYR A 30 -9.18 5.04 10.07
N SER A 31 -9.89 4.23 10.85
CA SER A 31 -10.67 3.08 10.37
C SER A 31 -11.97 2.92 11.15
N ALA A 32 -12.93 2.18 10.58
CA ALA A 32 -14.17 1.84 11.26
C ALA A 32 -13.91 0.94 12.49
N ASP A 33 -14.67 1.18 13.56
CA ASP A 33 -14.65 0.33 14.77
C ASP A 33 -15.72 -0.76 14.71
N PHE A 34 -15.42 -1.91 15.30
CA PHE A 34 -16.38 -3.00 15.45
C PHE A 34 -17.51 -2.66 16.42
N GLN A 35 -17.29 -1.71 17.34
CA GLN A 35 -18.30 -1.19 18.26
C GLN A 35 -19.17 -0.08 17.64
N GLY A 36 -18.94 0.24 16.36
CA GLY A 36 -19.57 1.35 15.65
C GLY A 36 -18.74 2.64 15.74
N GLY A 37 -18.89 3.51 14.74
CA GLY A 37 -18.09 4.73 14.61
C GLY A 37 -16.71 4.47 14.01
N TYR A 38 -15.75 5.30 14.38
CA TYR A 38 -14.41 5.28 13.83
C TYR A 38 -13.37 5.44 14.94
N LEU A 39 -12.20 4.86 14.70
CA LEU A 39 -11.07 4.92 15.60
C LEU A 39 -9.78 5.18 14.80
N THR A 40 -8.82 5.83 15.44
CA THR A 40 -7.48 6.04 14.89
C THR A 40 -6.51 5.13 15.63
N ILE A 41 -5.86 4.21 14.90
CA ILE A 41 -4.87 3.30 15.46
C ILE A 41 -3.60 3.25 14.62
N SER A 42 -2.51 2.91 15.29
CA SER A 42 -1.19 2.73 14.70
C SER A 42 -0.76 1.27 14.84
N GLY A 43 -0.31 0.66 13.74
CA GLY A 43 0.20 -0.70 13.72
C GLY A 43 0.54 -1.16 12.31
N THR A 44 1.45 -2.14 12.21
CA THR A 44 1.68 -2.87 10.95
C THR A 44 0.42 -3.60 10.48
N SER A 45 -0.48 -3.94 11.41
CA SER A 45 -1.83 -4.45 11.15
C SER A 45 -2.68 -3.51 10.29
N MET A 46 -2.40 -2.21 10.27
CA MET A 46 -3.10 -1.23 9.42
C MET A 46 -2.40 -1.07 8.07
N SER A 47 -1.09 -1.31 8.01
CA SER A 47 -0.33 -1.38 6.77
C SER A 47 -0.71 -2.58 5.91
N THR A 48 -0.95 -3.74 6.54
CA THR A 48 -1.35 -4.99 5.86
C THR A 48 -2.62 -4.86 5.00
N PRO A 49 -3.77 -4.38 5.50
CA PRO A 49 -4.99 -4.25 4.71
C PRO A 49 -4.85 -3.22 3.59
N LEU A 50 -3.99 -2.21 3.73
CA LEU A 50 -3.72 -1.25 2.66
C LEU A 50 -2.99 -1.90 1.48
N VAL A 51 -1.95 -2.70 1.75
CA VAL A 51 -1.25 -3.48 0.72
C VAL A 51 -2.19 -4.53 0.12
N ALA A 52 -3.02 -5.18 0.92
CA ALA A 52 -4.01 -6.15 0.45
C ALA A 52 -5.05 -5.50 -0.48
N GLY A 53 -5.56 -4.31 -0.14
CA GLY A 53 -6.47 -3.55 -0.99
C GLY A 53 -5.83 -3.18 -2.33
N TRP A 54 -4.56 -2.76 -2.31
CA TRP A 54 -3.82 -2.48 -3.54
C TRP A 54 -3.62 -3.74 -4.41
N ALA A 55 -3.29 -4.87 -3.78
CA ALA A 55 -3.20 -6.16 -4.46
C ALA A 55 -4.54 -6.57 -5.09
N ALA A 56 -5.66 -6.32 -4.40
CA ALA A 56 -7.00 -6.59 -4.91
C ALA A 56 -7.33 -5.73 -6.15
N ILE A 57 -6.99 -4.43 -6.13
CA ILE A 57 -7.17 -3.54 -7.28
C ILE A 57 -6.36 -4.03 -8.48
N LEU A 58 -5.08 -4.37 -8.28
CA LEU A 58 -4.22 -4.89 -9.35
C LEU A 58 -4.73 -6.21 -9.92
N ARG A 59 -5.28 -7.10 -9.08
CA ARG A 59 -5.88 -8.36 -9.52
C ARG A 59 -7.22 -8.15 -10.22
N SER A 60 -8.01 -7.15 -9.82
CA SER A 60 -9.24 -6.78 -10.52
C SER A 60 -8.94 -6.22 -11.91
N ALA A 61 -7.89 -5.41 -12.04
CA ALA A 61 -7.46 -4.85 -13.32
C ALA A 61 -6.87 -5.91 -14.26
N ASN A 62 -6.25 -6.95 -13.71
CA ASN A 62 -5.79 -8.10 -14.49
C ASN A 62 -5.97 -9.42 -13.72
N PRO A 63 -7.13 -10.10 -13.91
CA PRO A 63 -7.45 -11.35 -13.21
C PRO A 63 -6.50 -12.51 -13.50
N LYS A 64 -5.69 -12.42 -14.57
CA LYS A 64 -4.73 -13.46 -14.97
C LYS A 64 -3.42 -13.40 -14.20
N TYR A 65 -3.17 -12.35 -13.40
CA TYR A 65 -1.95 -12.27 -12.60
C TYR A 65 -1.88 -13.41 -11.58
N THR A 66 -0.77 -14.14 -11.63
CA THR A 66 -0.42 -15.08 -10.56
C THR A 66 -0.02 -14.32 -9.30
N ASN A 67 -0.03 -14.98 -8.14
CA ASN A 67 0.36 -14.36 -6.88
C ASN A 67 1.82 -13.84 -6.92
N VAL A 68 2.70 -14.54 -7.66
CA VAL A 68 4.09 -14.12 -7.86
C VAL A 68 4.16 -12.85 -8.71
N GLN A 69 3.42 -12.80 -9.82
CA GLN A 69 3.35 -11.61 -10.68
C GLN A 69 2.75 -10.41 -9.95
N LEU A 70 1.73 -10.64 -9.12
CA LEU A 70 1.09 -9.61 -8.32
C LEU A 70 2.07 -8.99 -7.32
N ARG A 71 2.81 -9.84 -6.58
CA ARG A 71 3.88 -9.38 -5.68
C ARG A 71 4.94 -8.57 -6.43
N GLN A 72 5.36 -9.05 -7.60
CA GLN A 72 6.35 -8.36 -8.42
C GLN A 72 5.85 -6.99 -8.88
N LYS A 73 4.59 -6.88 -9.31
CA LYS A 73 3.98 -5.61 -9.74
C LYS A 73 3.83 -4.63 -8.58
N ILE A 74 3.48 -5.10 -7.39
CA ILE A 74 3.42 -4.26 -6.18
C ILE A 74 4.81 -3.68 -5.86
N ILE A 75 5.86 -4.50 -5.96
CA ILE A 75 7.25 -4.06 -5.78
C ILE A 75 7.69 -3.09 -6.88
N GLU A 76 7.34 -3.37 -8.14
CA GLU A 76 7.69 -2.55 -9.30
C GLU A 76 7.08 -1.14 -9.21
N TYR A 77 5.82 -1.02 -8.75
CA TYR A 77 5.19 0.29 -8.61
C TYR A 77 5.63 1.06 -7.37
N SER A 78 6.24 0.38 -6.38
CA SER A 78 6.68 1.02 -5.15
C SER A 78 7.72 2.13 -5.38
N VAL A 79 7.69 3.16 -4.54
CA VAL A 79 8.66 4.24 -4.60
C VAL A 79 9.85 3.90 -3.72
N ASN A 80 11.03 3.77 -4.34
CA ASN A 80 12.26 3.43 -3.64
C ASN A 80 12.89 4.65 -2.97
N GLY A 81 13.49 4.45 -1.79
CA GLY A 81 14.36 5.44 -1.15
C GLY A 81 13.63 6.63 -0.49
N THR A 82 12.32 6.54 -0.34
CA THR A 82 11.48 7.63 0.18
C THR A 82 11.41 7.63 1.71
N MET A 83 11.55 6.47 2.35
CA MET A 83 11.48 6.34 3.80
C MET A 83 12.83 6.66 4.47
N LYS A 84 12.77 7.35 5.60
CA LYS A 84 13.85 7.70 6.51
C LYS A 84 13.82 6.73 7.70
N ASN A 85 14.97 6.56 8.37
CA ASN A 85 15.13 5.64 9.50
C ASN A 85 14.80 4.16 9.19
N VAL A 86 15.08 3.74 7.95
CA VAL A 86 15.01 2.34 7.52
C VAL A 86 16.42 1.74 7.64
N PRO A 87 16.63 0.70 8.46
CA PRO A 87 17.92 0.02 8.56
C PRO A 87 18.38 -0.54 7.21
N SER A 88 19.70 -0.56 6.97
CA SER A 88 20.29 -0.96 5.67
C SER A 88 19.98 -2.40 5.24
N ASN A 89 19.63 -3.27 6.20
CA ASN A 89 19.20 -4.64 5.95
C ASN A 89 17.72 -4.77 5.56
N THR A 90 17.00 -3.66 5.39
CA THR A 90 15.58 -3.60 5.07
C THR A 90 15.36 -2.87 3.76
N VAL A 91 14.45 -3.36 2.93
CA VAL A 91 14.14 -2.71 1.65
C VAL A 91 13.41 -1.39 1.90
N ASN A 92 13.88 -0.32 1.27
CA ASN A 92 13.23 0.99 1.36
C ASN A 92 12.25 1.15 0.19
N ARG A 93 11.15 0.41 0.25
CA ARG A 93 10.11 0.38 -0.78
C ARG A 93 8.80 0.86 -0.19
N PHE A 94 8.35 2.06 -0.55
CA PHE A 94 7.08 2.59 -0.07
C PHE A 94 5.97 2.31 -1.07
N ILE A 95 4.82 1.85 -0.60
CA ILE A 95 3.67 1.57 -1.46
C ILE A 95 3.23 2.78 -2.27
N ASN A 96 2.93 2.55 -3.54
CA ASN A 96 2.41 3.56 -4.44
C ASN A 96 1.13 3.04 -5.09
N VAL A 97 0.02 3.65 -4.72
CA VAL A 97 -1.32 3.31 -5.24
C VAL A 97 -1.67 4.10 -6.50
N ARG A 98 -0.74 4.91 -7.04
CA ARG A 98 -0.94 5.57 -8.34
C ARG A 98 -0.87 4.52 -9.42
N CYS A 99 -2.04 4.08 -9.87
CA CYS A 99 -2.20 3.15 -10.97
C CYS A 99 -2.04 3.89 -12.32
N PRO A 100 -1.25 3.38 -13.27
CA PRO A 100 -1.61 3.52 -14.67
C PRO A 100 -2.69 2.46 -14.95
N ILE A 101 -3.97 2.84 -14.82
CA ILE A 101 -5.07 1.98 -15.29
C ILE A 101 -5.00 2.05 -16.83
N PRO A 102 -4.64 0.98 -17.55
CA PRO A 102 -4.82 0.98 -19.00
C PRO A 102 -6.32 1.12 -19.28
N PRO A 103 -6.74 1.95 -20.26
CA PRO A 103 -8.15 2.21 -20.57
C PRO A 103 -9.01 0.95 -20.79
N THR A 104 -8.38 -0.18 -21.08
CA THR A 104 -9.03 -1.47 -21.37
C THR A 104 -9.39 -2.31 -20.14
N ALA A 105 -9.09 -1.86 -18.92
CA ALA A 105 -9.37 -2.60 -17.69
C ALA A 105 -10.82 -2.45 -17.18
N PHE A 106 -11.58 -1.49 -17.73
CA PHE A 106 -13.03 -1.47 -17.62
C PHE A 106 -13.57 -2.01 -18.94
N GLY A 107 -14.46 -3.00 -18.87
CA GLY A 107 -15.08 -3.58 -20.06
C GLY A 107 -15.63 -2.48 -20.96
N ASN A 108 -15.50 -2.70 -22.27
CA ASN A 108 -16.04 -1.82 -23.29
C ASN A 108 -17.56 -1.72 -23.10
N GLU A 109 -18.04 -0.70 -22.40
CA GLU A 109 -19.39 -0.18 -22.56
C GLU A 109 -19.26 1.19 -23.22
N GLU A 110 -18.73 1.19 -24.45
CA GLU A 110 -19.11 2.24 -25.40
C GLU A 110 -20.57 1.98 -25.75
N GLY A 111 -21.43 2.88 -25.29
CA GLY A 111 -22.86 2.83 -25.54
C GLY A 111 -23.18 2.79 -27.03
N SER A 112 -23.94 1.78 -27.42
CA SER A 112 -24.90 1.90 -28.51
C SER A 112 -26.23 2.34 -27.90
N ASP A 113 -26.52 3.64 -27.99
CA ASP A 113 -27.80 4.22 -28.40
C ASP A 113 -27.73 5.76 -28.41
#